data_AF-A0A1S8NJV8-F1
#
_entry.id   AF-A0A1S8NJV8-F1
#
_cell.length_a   1.000
_cell.length_b   1.000
_cell.length_c   1.000
_cell.angle_alpha   90.00
_cell.angle_beta   90.00
_cell.angle_gamma   90.00
#
_symmetry.space_group_name_H-M   'P 1'
#
loop_
_entity.id
_entity.type
_entity.pdbx_description
1 polymer ?
#
loop_
_entity_poly.entity_id
_entity_poly.type
_entity_poly.pdbx_seq_one_letter_code
_entity_poly.pdbx_strand_id
1 'polypeptide(L)' 'MSDICTLADKLKNLKLEKRSFILEGKDTQDIDIDIKQVECELKSLEMESKPVLK' A
#
# COMPACT_ATOMS: atom_id res chain seq x y z
N MET A 1 -15.52 1.16 8.60
CA MET A 1 -14.26 0.45 8.29
C MET A 1 -13.13 1.30 8.83
N SER A 2 -12.09 0.73 9.44
CA SER A 2 -10.92 1.49 9.86
C SER A 2 -10.08 1.88 8.65
N ASP A 3 -9.44 3.05 8.69
CA ASP A 3 -8.59 3.56 7.59
C ASP A 3 -7.47 2.57 7.24
N ILE A 4 -6.96 1.84 8.23
CA ILE A 4 -5.96 0.77 8.05
C ILE A 4 -6.51 -0.38 7.19
N CYS A 5 -7.75 -0.83 7.43
CA CYS A 5 -8.34 -1.91 6.62
C CYS A 5 -8.52 -1.46 5.17
N THR A 6 -8.97 -0.22 4.94
CA THR A 6 -9.15 0.32 3.58
C THR A 6 -7.81 0.45 2.84
N LEU A 7 -6.75 0.92 3.51
CA LEU A 7 -5.42 1.00 2.90
C LEU A 7 -4.79 -0.37 2.65
N ALA A 8 -5.01 -1.34 3.53
CA ALA A 8 -4.55 -2.71 3.33
C ALA A 8 -5.22 -3.37 2.11
N ASP A 9 -6.52 -3.16 1.93
CA ASP A 9 -7.26 -3.63 0.75
C ASP A 9 -6.77 -2.93 -0.52
N LYS A 10 -6.53 -1.61 -0.48
CA LYS A 10 -5.95 -0.86 -1.59
C LYS A 10 -4.58 -1.42 -1.99
N LEU A 11 -3.70 -1.67 -1.02
CA LEU A 11 -2.38 -2.24 -1.26
C LEU A 11 -2.45 -3.62 -1.92
N LYS A 12 -3.38 -4.46 -1.46
CA LYS A 12 -3.63 -5.78 -2.05
C LYS A 12 -4.04 -5.65 -3.52
N ASN A 13 -4.95 -4.73 -3.84
CA ASN A 13 -5.41 -4.52 -5.21
C ASN A 13 -4.29 -4.01 -6.12
N LEU A 14 -3.48 -3.04 -5.66
CA LEU A 14 -2.33 -2.54 -6.42
C LEU A 14 -1.30 -3.65 -6.71
N LYS A 15 -1.04 -4.54 -5.75
CA LYS A 15 -0.13 -5.69 -5.95
C LYS A 15 -0.67 -6.68 -6.99
N LEU A 16 -1.97 -6.90 -7.04
CA LEU A 16 -2.62 -7.72 -8.06
C LEU A 16 -2.55 -7.06 -9.45
N GLU A 17 -2.83 -5.76 -9.52
CA GLU A 17 -2.76 -4.99 -10.75
C GLU A 17 -1.33 -4.96 -11.32
N LYS A 18 -0.33 -4.71 -10.47
CA LYS A 18 1.10 -4.79 -10.85
C LYS A 18 1.42 -6.15 -11.47
N ARG A 19 0.94 -7.24 -10.86
CA ARG A 19 1.16 -8.59 -11.38
C ARG A 19 0.54 -8.76 -12.77
N SER A 20 -0.67 -8.26 -12.99
CA SER A 20 -1.32 -8.29 -14.30
C SER A 20 -0.51 -7.53 -15.35
N PHE A 21 -0.03 -6.32 -15.02
CA PHE A 21 0.78 -5.52 -15.95
C PHE A 21 2.11 -6.20 -16.29
N ILE A 22 2.78 -6.80 -15.32
CA ILE A 22 4.02 -7.57 -15.56
C ILE A 22 3.75 -8.72 -16.54
N LEU A 23 2.64 -9.45 -16.36
CA LEU A 23 2.27 -10.56 -17.24
C LEU A 23 1.92 -10.10 -18.66
N GLU A 24 1.42 -8.87 -18.79
CA GLU A 24 1.15 -8.22 -20.08
C GLU A 24 2.39 -7.53 -20.69
N GLY A 25 3.53 -7.55 -20.00
CA GLY A 25 4.76 -6.86 -20.43
C GLY A 25 4.66 -5.34 -20.41
N LYS A 26 3.75 -4.79 -19.60
CA LYS A 26 3.54 -3.35 -19.43
C LYS A 26 4.46 -2.76 -18.37
N ASP A 27 4.75 -1.47 -18.50
CA ASP A 27 5.47 -0.72 -17.47
C ASP A 27 4.63 -0.62 -16.18
N THR A 28 5.29 -0.67 -15.03
CA THR A 28 4.63 -0.68 -13.70
C THR A 28 5.11 0.43 -12.79
N GLN A 29 5.81 1.42 -13.34
CA GLN A 29 6.48 2.45 -12.54
C GLN A 29 5.48 3.29 -11.73
N ASP A 30 4.32 3.62 -12.32
CA ASP A 30 3.24 4.33 -11.63
C ASP A 30 2.63 3.47 -10.50
N ILE A 31 2.37 2.18 -10.76
CA ILE A 31 1.84 1.26 -9.75
C ILE A 31 2.84 1.09 -8.59
N ASP A 32 4.13 1.12 -8.88
CA ASP A 32 5.18 1.06 -7.86
C ASP A 32 5.24 2.30 -6.97
N ILE A 33 4.99 3.49 -7.54
CA ILE A 33 4.88 4.73 -6.77
C ILE A 33 3.67 4.64 -5.84
N ASP A 34 2.52 4.20 -6.36
CA ASP A 34 1.29 4.07 -5.58
C ASP A 34 1.42 3.04 -4.44
N ILE A 35 2.05 1.89 -4.71
CA ILE A 35 2.33 0.88 -3.68
C ILE A 35 3.17 1.48 -2.55
N LYS A 36 4.25 2.19 -2.89
CA LYS A 36 5.13 2.81 -1.89
C LYS A 36 4.41 3.86 -1.06
N GLN A 37 3.54 4.66 -1.69
CA GLN A 37 2.76 5.66 -0.99
C GLN A 37 1.83 5.01 0.04
N VAL A 38 1.09 3.99 -0.36
CA VAL A 38 0.17 3.26 0.54
C VAL A 38 0.93 2.55 1.67
N GLU A 39 2.10 1.96 1.40
CA GLU A 39 2.95 1.34 2.42
C GLU A 39 3.47 2.37 3.45
N CYS A 40 3.80 3.60 3.01
CA CYS A 40 4.18 4.70 3.91
C CYS A 40 3.02 5.18 4.77
N GLU A 41 1.81 5.30 4.21
CA GLU A 41 0.60 5.69 4.94
C GLU A 41 0.25 4.64 6.01
N LEU A 42 0.25 3.36 5.66
CA LEU A 42 0.03 2.25 6.60
C LEU A 42 1.03 2.27 7.75
N LYS A 43 2.32 2.46 7.44
CA LYS A 43 3.36 2.53 8.46
C LYS A 43 3.18 3.71 9.42
N SER A 44 2.74 4.86 8.91
CA SER A 44 2.48 6.05 9.72
C SER A 44 1.34 5.78 10.72
N LEU A 45 0.24 5.18 10.25
CA LEU A 45 -0.91 4.83 11.09
C LEU A 45 -0.57 3.78 12.15
N GLU A 46 0.28 2.79 11.82
CA GLU A 46 0.77 1.81 12.79
C GLU A 46 1.64 2.43 13.89
N MET A 47 2.41 3.48 13.55
CA MET A 47 3.24 4.21 14.53
C MET A 47 2.40 5.15 15.40
N GLU A 48 1.38 5.80 14.85
CA GLU A 48 0.44 6.62 15.62
C GLU A 48 -0.38 5.79 16.62
N SER A 49 -0.61 4.52 16.31
CA SER A 49 -1.35 3.59 17.17
C SER A 49 -0.53 3.00 18.32
N LYS A 50 0.81 3.20 18.35
CA LYS A 50 1.66 2.74 19.46
C LYS A 50 1.91 3.91 20.42
N PRO A 51 1.45 3.85 21.69
CA PRO A 51 1.81 4.86 22.65
C PRO A 51 3.33 4.84 22.84
N VAL A 52 3.96 6.00 22.65
CA VAL A 52 5.35 6.22 23.05
C VAL A 52 5.40 6.01 24.56
N LEU A 53 5.89 4.85 25.00
CA LEU A 53 6.24 4.61 26.39
C LEU A 53 7.38 5.59 26.73
N LYS A 54 7.02 6.68 27.42
CA LYS A 54 7.96 7.58 28.08
C LYS A 54 8.40 6.98 29.41
#